data_AF-A0A5J5EHM5-F1
#
_entry.id   AF-A0A5J5EHM5-F1
#
_cell.length_a   1.000
_cell.length_b   1.000
_cell.length_c   1.000
_cell.angle_alpha   90.00
_cell.angle_beta   90.00
_cell.angle_gamma   90.00
#
_symmetry.space_group_name_H-M   'P 1'
#
loop_
_entity.id
_entity.type
_entity.pdbx_description
1 polymer ?
#
loop_
_entity_poly.entity_id
_entity_poly.type
_entity_poly.pdbx_seq_one_letter_code
_entity_poly.pdbx_strand_id
1 'polypeptide(L)'
;MSPWDWLRGRSTESHHPAPPNTPTPASKPSGDIVFRVTSIPHGTSLSDLHSALSDFPNLVPSCTTLCASADSPRRYLTALIHFFPSPPTILATLRRGDIYPVELSQGTSSHDIAIDRDFDGLTQLYEPGGTIKADIVAVCGLNGHPYGSWTAHPEKKGQRKMWLRHFLREDMPGCRTMIYGYDSSLSEETRGIHRIPDYSEGLLKALKNSRKSEEEKERALIFVGHHLGGIIISQVASQALVRAKESEKIYGSLFRCTRATIFFGTPHRGLSVDDILDMIGDHSSRVELVKSLQTGSQELAAELRRFKNYVADAKIKIVSFKESEQSLKLKKGPDGKWSRSGDPYTAVEAESALLQLPETMEETLSVAGDNSTMVKFKHKAHTTYKNVLEYLEEYAHPCPRLGISPLLFSPA
;
A
#
# COMPACT_ATOMS: atom_id res chain seq x y z
N MET A 1 -4.11 -18.40 -2.19
CA MET A 1 -4.28 -17.63 -3.44
C MET A 1 -3.31 -16.46 -3.37
N SER A 2 -2.11 -16.61 -3.92
CA SER A 2 -0.96 -15.68 -3.80
C SER A 2 -1.30 -14.24 -4.23
N PRO A 3 -0.57 -13.19 -3.78
CA PRO A 3 -0.69 -11.84 -4.35
C PRO A 3 -0.63 -11.79 -5.89
N TRP A 4 -0.01 -12.81 -6.52
CA TRP A 4 0.10 -12.99 -7.97
C TRP A 4 -1.18 -13.50 -8.66
N ASP A 5 -2.17 -14.03 -7.93
CA ASP A 5 -3.38 -14.61 -8.53
C ASP A 5 -4.36 -13.56 -9.10
N TRP A 6 -4.04 -12.27 -8.95
CA TRP A 6 -4.73 -11.16 -9.62
C TRP A 6 -4.41 -11.06 -11.12
N LEU A 7 -3.35 -11.71 -11.60
CA LEU A 7 -2.88 -11.67 -12.99
C LEU A 7 -3.54 -12.72 -13.91
N ARG A 8 -4.73 -13.24 -13.58
CA ARG A 8 -5.46 -14.12 -14.51
C ARG A 8 -6.13 -13.30 -15.63
N GLY A 9 -5.31 -12.70 -16.49
CA GLY A 9 -5.63 -12.20 -17.83
C GLY A 9 -5.00 -13.11 -18.88
N ARG A 10 -5.74 -13.46 -19.93
CA ARG A 10 -5.37 -14.50 -20.91
C ARG A 10 -4.25 -14.02 -21.85
N SER A 11 -3.38 -14.95 -22.23
CA SER A 11 -2.38 -14.79 -23.29
C SER A 11 -3.02 -14.63 -24.68
N THR A 12 -2.28 -13.96 -25.55
CA THR A 12 -2.50 -13.80 -26.99
C THR A 12 -2.49 -15.15 -27.73
N GLU A 13 -3.57 -15.47 -28.45
CA GLU A 13 -3.55 -16.52 -29.48
C GLU A 13 -3.33 -15.90 -30.88
N SER A 14 -2.41 -16.51 -31.61
CA SER A 14 -2.06 -16.23 -33.00
C SER A 14 -3.16 -16.64 -33.98
N HIS A 15 -3.31 -15.85 -35.05
CA HIS A 15 -4.27 -15.97 -36.14
C HIS A 15 -4.43 -17.37 -36.75
N HIS A 16 -5.63 -17.94 -36.64
CA HIS A 16 -6.32 -18.71 -37.69
C HIS A 16 -7.85 -18.58 -37.51
N PRO A 17 -8.66 -18.49 -38.58
CA PRO A 17 -10.09 -18.22 -38.45
C PRO A 17 -10.86 -19.52 -38.12
N ALA A 18 -11.53 -19.53 -36.97
CA ALA A 18 -12.45 -20.59 -36.55
C ALA A 18 -13.88 -20.01 -36.38
N PRO A 19 -14.94 -20.83 -36.57
CA PRO A 19 -16.30 -20.39 -36.90
C PRO A 19 -17.07 -19.76 -35.71
N PRO A 20 -18.22 -19.09 -35.96
CA PRO A 20 -18.83 -18.21 -34.98
C PRO A 20 -19.57 -18.94 -33.87
N ASN A 21 -19.50 -18.36 -32.68
CA ASN A 21 -20.37 -18.54 -31.51
C ASN A 21 -20.18 -19.79 -30.67
N THR A 22 -19.31 -19.67 -29.67
CA THR A 22 -19.63 -20.09 -28.29
C THR A 22 -18.87 -19.18 -27.33
N PRO A 23 -19.55 -18.40 -26.47
CA PRO A 23 -18.84 -17.57 -25.50
C PRO A 23 -18.10 -18.48 -24.51
N THR A 24 -16.76 -18.45 -24.56
CA THR A 24 -15.92 -19.10 -23.55
C THR A 24 -16.28 -18.48 -22.20
N PRO A 25 -16.64 -19.24 -21.15
CA PRO A 25 -17.00 -18.66 -19.88
C PRO A 25 -15.82 -17.82 -19.36
N ALA A 26 -16.05 -16.51 -19.22
CA ALA A 26 -15.17 -15.64 -18.47
C ALA A 26 -14.98 -16.26 -17.08
N SER A 27 -13.73 -16.37 -16.61
CA SER A 27 -13.44 -16.79 -15.25
C SER A 27 -14.24 -15.89 -14.31
N LYS A 28 -15.13 -16.47 -13.49
CA LYS A 28 -15.98 -15.71 -12.56
C LYS A 28 -15.10 -14.74 -11.77
N PRO A 29 -15.37 -13.42 -11.82
CA PRO A 29 -14.62 -12.46 -11.01
C PRO A 29 -14.72 -12.87 -9.54
N SER A 30 -13.61 -12.74 -8.80
CA SER A 30 -13.61 -13.03 -7.36
C SER A 30 -14.69 -12.16 -6.71
N GLY A 31 -15.70 -12.77 -6.09
CA GLY A 31 -16.88 -12.07 -5.56
C GLY A 31 -16.62 -11.22 -4.30
N ASP A 32 -15.42 -10.70 -4.10
CA ASP A 32 -15.03 -9.94 -2.90
C ASP A 32 -13.94 -8.92 -3.28
N ILE A 33 -14.35 -7.93 -4.10
CA ILE A 33 -13.54 -6.80 -4.55
C ILE A 33 -14.07 -5.54 -3.86
N VAL A 34 -13.17 -4.79 -3.23
CA VAL A 34 -13.46 -3.46 -2.71
C VAL A 34 -13.01 -2.43 -3.75
N PHE A 35 -13.89 -1.50 -4.08
CA PHE A 35 -13.60 -0.39 -4.96
C PHE A 35 -13.44 0.89 -4.14
N ARG A 36 -12.71 1.85 -4.72
CA ARG A 36 -12.58 3.19 -4.20
C ARG A 36 -13.44 4.13 -5.03
N VAL A 37 -14.18 5.01 -4.37
CA VAL A 37 -14.91 6.12 -5.01
C VAL A 37 -14.26 7.42 -4.58
N THR A 38 -13.89 8.25 -5.55
CA THR A 38 -13.16 9.50 -5.35
C THR A 38 -13.94 10.69 -5.89
N SER A 39 -13.46 11.90 -5.59
CA SER A 39 -14.07 13.17 -6.01
C SER A 39 -15.51 13.39 -5.50
N ILE A 40 -15.92 12.66 -4.46
CA ILE A 40 -17.22 12.86 -3.83
C ILE A 40 -17.23 14.24 -3.17
N PRO A 41 -18.16 15.16 -3.48
CA PRO A 41 -18.20 16.48 -2.87
C PRO A 41 -18.29 16.42 -1.33
N HIS A 42 -17.59 17.34 -0.66
CA HIS A 42 -17.69 17.47 0.79
C HIS A 42 -19.14 17.75 1.21
N GLY A 43 -19.60 17.08 2.28
CA GLY A 43 -20.99 17.18 2.76
C GLY A 43 -21.96 16.17 2.15
N THR A 44 -21.53 15.38 1.16
CA THR A 44 -22.33 14.27 0.62
C THR A 44 -22.68 13.26 1.70
N SER A 45 -23.97 12.92 1.82
CA SER A 45 -24.42 11.89 2.75
C SER A 45 -24.21 10.49 2.19
N LEU A 46 -24.18 9.48 3.07
CA LEU A 46 -24.20 8.08 2.64
C LEU A 46 -25.43 7.72 1.80
N SER A 47 -26.57 8.36 2.07
CA SER A 47 -27.81 8.14 1.33
C SER A 47 -27.69 8.63 -0.11
N ASP A 48 -27.12 9.82 -0.32
CA ASP A 48 -26.93 10.38 -1.66
C ASP A 48 -25.96 9.53 -2.47
N LEU A 49 -24.85 9.10 -1.85
CA LEU A 49 -23.90 8.21 -2.49
C LEU A 49 -24.54 6.85 -2.84
N HIS A 50 -25.34 6.27 -1.95
CA HIS A 50 -26.06 5.04 -2.25
C HIS A 50 -27.08 5.23 -3.39
N SER A 51 -27.74 6.38 -3.45
CA SER A 51 -28.67 6.71 -4.54
C SER A 51 -27.94 6.76 -5.88
N ALA A 52 -26.78 7.41 -5.95
CA ALA A 52 -25.97 7.46 -7.19
C ALA A 52 -25.42 6.08 -7.60
N LEU A 53 -25.24 5.17 -6.65
CA LEU A 53 -24.81 3.80 -6.91
C LEU A 53 -25.97 2.82 -7.13
N SER A 54 -27.23 3.28 -7.06
CA SER A 54 -28.41 2.42 -7.19
C SER A 54 -28.65 1.93 -8.63
N ASP A 55 -28.01 2.57 -9.61
CA ASP A 55 -28.03 2.19 -11.03
C ASP A 55 -27.40 0.83 -11.33
N PHE A 56 -26.82 0.16 -10.32
CA PHE A 56 -26.38 -1.24 -10.41
C PHE A 56 -27.51 -2.18 -9.94
N PRO A 57 -28.40 -2.66 -10.85
CA PRO A 57 -29.58 -3.44 -10.46
C PRO A 57 -29.21 -4.76 -9.78
N ASN A 58 -30.02 -5.16 -8.78
CA ASN A 58 -29.90 -6.40 -8.01
C ASN A 58 -28.66 -6.52 -7.10
N LEU A 59 -27.96 -5.41 -6.85
CA LEU A 59 -26.80 -5.37 -5.96
C LEU A 59 -27.04 -4.38 -4.83
N VAL A 60 -26.66 -4.78 -3.61
CA VAL A 60 -26.64 -3.87 -2.46
C VAL A 60 -25.21 -3.36 -2.32
N PRO A 61 -24.91 -2.11 -2.70
CA PRO A 61 -23.64 -1.51 -2.33
C PRO A 61 -23.62 -1.38 -0.82
N SER A 62 -22.70 -2.07 -0.16
CA SER A 62 -22.35 -1.74 1.21
C SER A 62 -21.30 -0.66 1.11
N CYS A 63 -21.67 0.62 1.31
CA CYS A 63 -20.67 1.65 1.56
C CYS A 63 -20.00 1.30 2.86
N THR A 64 -18.76 0.86 2.75
CA THR A 64 -18.05 0.28 3.86
C THR A 64 -17.32 1.34 4.67
N THR A 65 -17.00 2.49 4.06
CA THR A 65 -16.57 3.76 4.69
C THR A 65 -16.80 4.95 3.77
N LEU A 66 -17.05 6.14 4.34
CA LEU A 66 -17.03 7.44 3.68
C LEU A 66 -16.18 8.38 4.54
N CYS A 67 -15.03 8.82 4.03
CA CYS A 67 -14.03 9.57 4.80
C CYS A 67 -13.64 10.84 4.06
N ALA A 68 -13.06 11.83 4.74
CA ALA A 68 -12.41 12.95 4.06
C ALA A 68 -11.30 12.46 3.12
N SER A 69 -11.17 13.07 1.93
CA SER A 69 -10.07 12.75 1.02
C SER A 69 -8.74 13.09 1.67
N ALA A 70 -7.74 12.22 1.51
CA ALA A 70 -6.45 12.40 2.19
C ALA A 70 -5.73 13.67 1.72
N ASP A 71 -5.83 14.03 0.45
CA ASP A 71 -5.12 15.16 -0.19
C ASP A 71 -5.92 16.48 -0.22
N SER A 72 -7.24 16.37 -0.21
CA SER A 72 -8.20 17.47 -0.37
C SER A 72 -9.39 17.36 0.60
N PRO A 73 -9.16 17.21 1.92
CA PRO A 73 -10.19 16.84 2.89
C PRO A 73 -11.33 17.86 3.03
N ARG A 74 -11.08 19.13 2.68
CA ARG A 74 -12.09 20.20 2.71
C ARG A 74 -12.98 20.27 1.47
N ARG A 75 -12.60 19.57 0.40
CA ARG A 75 -13.29 19.63 -0.90
C ARG A 75 -13.97 18.31 -1.23
N TYR A 76 -13.30 17.20 -0.92
CA TYR A 76 -13.74 15.89 -1.35
C TYR A 76 -13.73 14.88 -0.20
N LEU A 77 -14.61 13.90 -0.34
CA LEU A 77 -14.66 12.66 0.40
C LEU A 77 -14.14 11.52 -0.50
N THR A 78 -13.77 10.42 0.12
CA THR A 78 -13.43 9.15 -0.51
C THR A 78 -14.24 8.05 0.16
N ALA A 79 -14.84 7.16 -0.64
CA ALA A 79 -15.58 6.02 -0.14
C ALA A 79 -14.93 4.71 -0.52
N LEU A 80 -15.07 3.70 0.35
CA LEU A 80 -14.73 2.32 0.02
C LEU A 80 -16.02 1.53 -0.10
N ILE A 81 -16.29 0.96 -1.27
CA ILE A 81 -17.53 0.25 -1.55
C ILE A 81 -17.26 -1.21 -1.82
N HIS A 82 -18.11 -2.06 -1.24
CA HIS A 82 -18.12 -3.50 -1.50
C HIS A 82 -19.52 -3.87 -1.99
N PHE A 83 -19.59 -4.67 -3.05
CA PHE A 83 -20.83 -5.14 -3.61
C PHE A 83 -21.07 -6.60 -3.23
N PHE A 84 -22.25 -6.89 -2.69
CA PHE A 84 -22.64 -8.24 -2.33
C PHE A 84 -23.83 -8.71 -3.17
N PRO A 85 -23.86 -9.97 -3.66
CA PRO A 85 -22.87 -11.05 -3.45
C PRO A 85 -21.64 -11.00 -4.38
N SER A 86 -21.64 -10.10 -5.36
CA SER A 86 -20.52 -9.89 -6.29
C SER A 86 -20.59 -8.48 -6.89
N PRO A 87 -19.47 -7.93 -7.39
CA PRO A 87 -19.50 -6.65 -8.10
C PRO A 87 -20.32 -6.68 -9.40
N PRO A 88 -20.85 -5.53 -9.84
CA PRO A 88 -21.41 -5.37 -11.17
C PRO A 88 -20.40 -5.79 -12.23
N THR A 89 -20.83 -6.45 -13.31
CA THR A 89 -19.93 -6.95 -14.36
C THR A 89 -18.99 -5.87 -14.88
N ILE A 90 -19.52 -4.66 -15.13
CA ILE A 90 -18.74 -3.53 -15.63
C ILE A 90 -17.60 -3.13 -14.69
N LEU A 91 -17.86 -3.10 -13.37
CA LEU A 91 -16.84 -2.79 -12.36
C LEU A 91 -15.87 -3.97 -12.19
N ALA A 92 -16.35 -5.20 -12.28
CA ALA A 92 -15.53 -6.40 -12.16
C ALA A 92 -14.50 -6.52 -13.30
N THR A 93 -14.80 -5.95 -14.47
CA THR A 93 -13.94 -5.95 -15.66
C THR A 93 -12.97 -4.78 -15.74
N LEU A 94 -13.03 -3.82 -14.81
CA LEU A 94 -12.08 -2.72 -14.78
C LEU A 94 -10.66 -3.27 -14.69
N ARG A 95 -9.82 -2.80 -15.61
CA ARG A 95 -8.39 -3.06 -15.65
C ARG A 95 -7.66 -1.98 -14.84
N ARG A 96 -6.37 -2.20 -14.63
CA ARG A 96 -5.53 -1.17 -14.03
C ARG A 96 -5.53 0.09 -14.91
N GLY A 97 -5.74 1.24 -14.28
CA GLY A 97 -5.84 2.54 -14.91
C GLY A 97 -7.25 2.91 -15.37
N ASP A 98 -8.20 1.96 -15.34
CA ASP A 98 -9.58 2.26 -15.70
C ASP A 98 -10.28 3.02 -14.58
N ILE A 99 -11.06 4.02 -14.97
CA ILE A 99 -11.96 4.77 -14.10
C ILE A 99 -13.38 4.60 -14.64
N TYR A 100 -14.32 4.23 -13.76
CA TYR A 100 -15.73 4.24 -14.08
C TYR A 100 -16.38 5.51 -13.51
N PRO A 101 -16.80 6.46 -14.37
CA PRO A 101 -17.46 7.67 -13.92
C PRO A 101 -18.89 7.36 -13.44
N VAL A 102 -19.32 8.06 -12.40
CA VAL A 102 -20.69 8.03 -11.88
C VAL A 102 -21.15 9.47 -11.68
N GLU A 103 -22.38 9.75 -12.08
CA GLU A 103 -23.01 11.04 -11.85
C GLU A 103 -23.67 11.06 -10.48
N LEU A 104 -23.29 12.02 -9.63
CA LEU A 104 -23.89 12.24 -8.32
C LEU A 104 -24.75 13.50 -8.35
N SER A 105 -26.07 13.33 -8.32
CA SER A 105 -27.02 14.43 -8.23
C SER A 105 -27.26 14.86 -6.78
N GLN A 106 -27.12 16.15 -6.48
CA GLN A 106 -27.43 16.76 -5.19
C GLN A 106 -28.31 18.00 -5.41
N GLY A 107 -29.62 17.83 -5.24
CA GLY A 107 -30.59 18.88 -5.55
C GLY A 107 -30.53 19.25 -7.04
N THR A 108 -30.13 20.49 -7.34
CA THR A 108 -29.97 20.99 -8.72
C THR A 108 -28.55 20.86 -9.25
N SER A 109 -27.59 20.40 -8.44
CA SER A 109 -26.19 20.23 -8.82
C SER A 109 -25.91 18.78 -9.22
N SER A 110 -25.00 18.62 -10.18
CA SER A 110 -24.50 17.31 -10.61
C SER A 110 -22.97 17.31 -10.53
N HIS A 111 -22.41 16.21 -10.05
CA HIS A 111 -20.98 16.05 -9.81
C HIS A 111 -20.48 14.73 -10.39
N ASP A 112 -19.36 14.77 -11.13
CA ASP A 112 -18.70 13.56 -11.60
C ASP A 112 -17.83 12.97 -10.48
N ILE A 113 -18.22 11.79 -10.01
CA ILE A 113 -17.41 10.98 -9.09
C ILE A 113 -16.81 9.80 -9.86
N ALA A 114 -15.71 9.25 -9.34
CA ALA A 114 -14.93 8.24 -10.05
C ALA A 114 -14.77 6.97 -9.22
N ILE A 115 -15.13 5.81 -9.78
CA ILE A 115 -14.89 4.49 -9.20
C ILE A 115 -13.63 3.90 -9.82
N ASP A 116 -12.67 3.50 -8.98
CA ASP A 116 -11.46 2.78 -9.38
C ASP A 116 -11.23 1.55 -8.48
N ARG A 117 -10.29 0.70 -8.91
CA ARG A 117 -9.84 -0.48 -8.15
C ARG A 117 -8.35 -0.45 -7.81
N ASP A 118 -7.66 0.63 -8.16
CA ASP A 118 -6.20 0.69 -8.12
C ASP A 118 -5.67 1.30 -6.83
N PHE A 119 -6.46 2.19 -6.21
CA PHE A 119 -6.12 2.87 -4.97
C PHE A 119 -4.86 3.76 -5.08
N ASP A 120 -4.53 4.26 -6.27
CA ASP A 120 -3.37 5.12 -6.49
C ASP A 120 -3.43 6.39 -5.62
N GLY A 121 -2.32 6.74 -4.97
CA GLY A 121 -2.25 7.81 -3.98
C GLY A 121 -2.68 7.38 -2.57
N LEU A 122 -2.87 8.35 -1.67
CA LEU A 122 -3.31 8.07 -0.29
C LEU A 122 -4.82 7.79 -0.24
N THR A 123 -5.18 6.67 0.39
CA THR A 123 -6.58 6.32 0.64
C THR A 123 -6.79 6.06 2.13
N GLN A 124 -7.64 6.86 2.77
CA GLN A 124 -8.05 6.67 4.16
C GLN A 124 -9.03 5.49 4.28
N LEU A 125 -8.82 4.64 5.30
CA LEU A 125 -9.51 3.36 5.41
C LEU A 125 -10.76 3.37 6.29
N TYR A 126 -10.86 4.34 7.21
CA TYR A 126 -11.98 4.55 8.12
C TYR A 126 -11.95 5.96 8.71
N GLU A 127 -13.10 6.42 9.22
CA GLU A 127 -13.23 7.71 9.89
C GLU A 127 -12.74 7.58 11.34
N PRO A 128 -11.73 8.35 11.77
CA PRO A 128 -11.26 8.34 13.14
C PRO A 128 -12.31 8.93 14.09
N GLY A 129 -12.43 8.35 15.28
CA GLY A 129 -13.24 8.89 16.36
C GLY A 129 -12.55 10.07 17.03
N GLY A 130 -13.13 11.26 16.91
CA GLY A 130 -12.66 12.47 17.57
C GLY A 130 -11.36 13.04 16.99
N THR A 131 -10.54 13.67 17.83
CA THR A 131 -9.27 14.29 17.41
C THR A 131 -8.24 13.23 17.01
N ILE A 132 -7.68 13.38 15.81
CA ILE A 132 -6.69 12.45 15.25
C ILE A 132 -5.37 12.58 16.02
N LYS A 133 -4.93 11.48 16.63
CA LYS A 133 -3.68 11.41 17.42
C LYS A 133 -2.46 11.12 16.54
N ALA A 134 -2.63 10.26 15.54
CA ALA A 134 -1.56 9.83 14.64
C ALA A 134 -2.08 9.50 13.24
N ASP A 135 -1.20 9.65 12.26
CA ASP A 135 -1.33 9.14 10.90
C ASP A 135 -0.55 7.83 10.78
N ILE A 136 -1.22 6.77 10.33
CA ILE A 136 -0.58 5.48 10.02
C ILE A 136 -0.63 5.29 8.51
N VAL A 137 0.53 5.18 7.86
CA VAL A 137 0.64 5.07 6.40
C VAL A 137 1.27 3.76 6.00
N ALA A 138 0.48 2.90 5.36
CA ALA A 138 0.92 1.58 4.90
C ALA A 138 1.25 1.59 3.40
N VAL A 139 2.39 0.99 3.04
CA VAL A 139 2.90 0.92 1.66
C VAL A 139 3.18 -0.54 1.31
N CYS A 140 2.49 -1.07 0.30
CA CYS A 140 2.66 -2.46 -0.12
C CYS A 140 3.92 -2.67 -0.98
N GLY A 141 4.28 -3.93 -1.22
CA GLY A 141 5.41 -4.30 -2.06
C GLY A 141 5.15 -4.28 -3.57
N LEU A 142 6.23 -4.58 -4.32
CA LEU A 142 6.21 -4.81 -5.75
C LEU A 142 5.21 -5.91 -6.11
N ASN A 143 4.44 -5.67 -7.18
CA ASN A 143 3.30 -6.45 -7.64
C ASN A 143 2.22 -6.72 -6.57
N GLY A 144 2.20 -5.94 -5.50
CA GLY A 144 1.15 -5.96 -4.48
C GLY A 144 0.02 -5.00 -4.86
N HIS A 145 -1.22 -5.42 -4.65
CA HIS A 145 -2.39 -4.54 -4.72
C HIS A 145 -2.48 -3.72 -3.41
N PRO A 146 -2.63 -2.38 -3.43
CA PRO A 146 -2.55 -1.56 -2.22
C PRO A 146 -3.52 -1.96 -1.11
N TYR A 147 -4.78 -2.25 -1.41
CA TYR A 147 -5.74 -2.82 -0.44
C TYR A 147 -5.56 -4.34 -0.22
N GLY A 148 -5.39 -5.11 -1.31
CA GLY A 148 -5.35 -6.57 -1.28
C GLY A 148 -4.14 -7.18 -0.56
N SER A 149 -3.00 -6.50 -0.54
CA SER A 149 -1.78 -6.97 0.14
C SER A 149 -2.01 -7.19 1.65
N TRP A 150 -2.83 -6.36 2.27
CA TRP A 150 -3.14 -6.41 3.70
C TRP A 150 -4.42 -7.18 4.03
N THR A 151 -5.00 -7.86 3.03
CA THR A 151 -6.26 -8.59 3.15
C THR A 151 -6.00 -10.07 3.33
N ALA A 152 -6.51 -10.63 4.42
CA ALA A 152 -6.44 -12.06 4.69
C ALA A 152 -7.16 -12.88 3.62
N HIS A 153 -6.69 -14.12 3.43
CA HIS A 153 -7.43 -15.07 2.61
C HIS A 153 -8.76 -15.41 3.28
N PRO A 154 -9.89 -15.31 2.56
CA PRO A 154 -11.19 -15.59 3.15
C PRO A 154 -11.29 -17.08 3.46
N GLU A 155 -11.74 -17.40 4.67
CA GLU A 155 -12.17 -18.75 5.02
C GLU A 155 -13.58 -19.04 4.51
N LYS A 156 -14.40 -17.98 4.34
CA LYS A 156 -15.75 -18.00 3.74
C LYS A 156 -15.95 -16.78 2.82
N LYS A 157 -16.78 -16.93 1.78
CA LYS A 157 -17.12 -15.82 0.86
C LYS A 157 -17.74 -14.64 1.64
N GLY A 158 -17.32 -13.41 1.32
CA GLY A 158 -17.83 -12.19 1.94
C GLY A 158 -17.29 -11.90 3.34
N GLN A 159 -16.25 -12.60 3.80
CA GLN A 159 -15.62 -12.37 5.10
C GLN A 159 -14.13 -11.98 5.01
N ARG A 160 -13.69 -11.39 3.89
CA ARG A 160 -12.32 -10.87 3.80
C ARG A 160 -12.10 -9.76 4.82
N LYS A 161 -11.13 -9.95 5.70
CA LYS A 161 -10.67 -8.93 6.64
C LYS A 161 -9.34 -8.35 6.17
N MET A 162 -9.37 -7.06 5.91
CA MET A 162 -8.20 -6.21 5.71
C MET A 162 -7.87 -5.56 7.05
N TRP A 163 -6.82 -6.00 7.74
CA TRP A 163 -6.61 -5.72 9.17
C TRP A 163 -6.35 -4.24 9.49
N LEU A 164 -5.63 -3.53 8.60
CA LEU A 164 -5.41 -2.08 8.72
C LEU A 164 -6.73 -1.28 8.75
N ARG A 165 -7.80 -1.87 8.22
CA ARG A 165 -9.13 -1.27 8.20
C ARG A 165 -10.04 -1.86 9.26
N HIS A 166 -10.21 -3.17 9.25
CA HIS A 166 -11.24 -3.83 10.04
C HIS A 166 -10.86 -3.98 11.51
N PHE A 167 -9.57 -4.16 11.82
CA PHE A 167 -9.12 -4.34 13.19
C PHE A 167 -8.71 -2.99 13.78
N LEU A 168 -7.87 -2.22 13.07
CA LEU A 168 -7.43 -0.91 13.56
C LEU A 168 -8.55 0.12 13.74
N ARG A 169 -9.67 0.05 13.00
CA ARG A 169 -10.81 0.94 13.29
C ARG A 169 -11.36 0.79 14.71
N GLU A 170 -11.24 -0.41 15.28
CA GLU A 170 -11.76 -0.76 16.61
C GLU A 170 -10.68 -0.57 17.67
N ASP A 171 -9.45 -0.97 17.37
CA ASP A 171 -8.35 -0.98 18.33
C ASP A 171 -7.58 0.36 18.36
N MET A 172 -7.56 1.09 17.24
CA MET A 172 -6.92 2.41 17.09
C MET A 172 -7.89 3.49 16.57
N PRO A 173 -9.10 3.67 17.17
CA PRO A 173 -10.13 4.54 16.62
C PRO A 173 -9.71 6.02 16.53
N GLY A 174 -8.73 6.46 17.34
CA GLY A 174 -8.19 7.83 17.30
C GLY A 174 -7.10 8.06 16.24
N CYS A 175 -6.79 7.07 15.39
CA CYS A 175 -5.77 7.19 14.35
C CYS A 175 -6.38 7.30 12.95
N ARG A 176 -5.72 8.06 12.08
CA ARG A 176 -6.02 8.08 10.65
C ARG A 176 -5.14 7.05 9.95
N THR A 177 -5.69 5.87 9.65
CA THR A 177 -4.98 4.85 8.87
C THR A 177 -5.24 5.02 7.38
N MET A 178 -4.15 5.06 6.61
CA MET A 178 -4.13 5.22 5.15
C MET A 178 -3.27 4.14 4.50
N ILE A 179 -3.64 3.72 3.30
CA ILE A 179 -2.73 3.04 2.37
C ILE A 179 -2.24 4.02 1.32
N TYR A 180 -1.04 3.78 0.80
CA TYR A 180 -0.53 4.47 -0.39
C TYR A 180 -0.44 3.50 -1.56
N GLY A 181 -1.20 3.77 -2.63
CA GLY A 181 -1.11 3.05 -3.88
C GLY A 181 -0.17 3.71 -4.88
N TYR A 182 0.50 2.88 -5.66
CA TYR A 182 1.41 3.28 -6.73
C TYR A 182 1.44 2.20 -7.81
N ASP A 183 2.09 2.51 -8.94
CA ASP A 183 2.22 1.57 -10.05
C ASP A 183 3.19 0.41 -9.75
N SER A 184 2.76 -0.53 -8.91
CA SER A 184 3.54 -1.69 -8.46
C SER A 184 3.55 -2.87 -9.46
N SER A 185 2.78 -2.82 -10.54
CA SER A 185 2.47 -3.99 -11.39
C SER A 185 3.68 -4.42 -12.22
N LEU A 186 3.83 -5.73 -12.33
CA LEU A 186 4.79 -6.40 -13.22
C LEU A 186 4.08 -7.11 -14.40
N SER A 187 2.80 -6.83 -14.64
CA SER A 187 2.07 -7.42 -15.75
C SER A 187 2.65 -6.99 -17.10
N GLU A 188 2.49 -7.82 -18.15
CA GLU A 188 2.98 -7.53 -19.50
C GLU A 188 2.33 -6.27 -20.11
N GLU A 189 1.11 -5.92 -19.68
CA GLU A 189 0.41 -4.72 -20.13
C GLU A 189 0.99 -3.44 -19.50
N THR A 190 1.80 -3.56 -18.45
CA THR A 190 2.34 -2.42 -17.71
C THR A 190 3.40 -1.71 -18.54
N ARG A 191 3.19 -0.41 -18.79
CA ARG A 191 4.12 0.46 -19.54
C ARG A 191 4.84 1.49 -18.67
N GLY A 192 4.64 1.45 -17.36
CA GLY A 192 5.27 2.38 -16.42
C GLY A 192 6.78 2.19 -16.34
N ILE A 193 7.53 3.30 -16.42
CA ILE A 193 9.00 3.32 -16.34
C ILE A 193 9.52 3.82 -14.99
N HIS A 194 8.61 4.13 -14.05
CA HIS A 194 8.97 4.67 -12.75
C HIS A 194 9.87 3.72 -11.96
N ARG A 195 10.83 4.33 -11.26
CA ARG A 195 11.78 3.71 -10.34
C ARG A 195 11.40 4.04 -8.89
N ILE A 196 12.11 3.43 -7.94
CA ILE A 196 11.89 3.65 -6.50
C ILE A 196 11.89 5.15 -6.11
N PRO A 197 12.81 5.99 -6.64
CA PRO A 197 12.81 7.42 -6.31
C PRO A 197 11.54 8.16 -6.76
N ASP A 198 10.95 7.76 -7.89
CA ASP A 198 9.72 8.37 -8.42
C ASP A 198 8.51 8.05 -7.53
N TYR A 199 8.41 6.80 -7.07
CA TYR A 199 7.36 6.38 -6.14
C TYR A 199 7.49 7.04 -4.77
N SER A 200 8.73 7.20 -4.31
CA SER A 200 9.07 7.89 -3.07
C SER A 200 8.71 9.38 -3.15
N GLU A 201 8.99 10.00 -4.29
CA GLU A 201 8.61 11.39 -4.57
C GLU A 201 7.09 11.56 -4.56
N GLY A 202 6.35 10.63 -5.16
CA GLY A 202 4.90 10.60 -5.13
C GLY A 202 4.34 10.52 -3.71
N LEU A 203 4.87 9.62 -2.88
CA LEU A 203 4.43 9.48 -1.49
C LEU A 203 4.77 10.74 -0.68
N LEU A 204 5.97 11.29 -0.85
CA LEU A 204 6.40 12.50 -0.18
C LEU A 204 5.50 13.70 -0.52
N LYS A 205 5.12 13.87 -1.79
CA LYS A 205 4.14 14.88 -2.23
C LYS A 205 2.75 14.63 -1.65
N ALA A 206 2.29 13.37 -1.63
CA ALA A 206 0.99 13.02 -1.07
C ALA A 206 0.92 13.35 0.44
N LEU A 207 1.98 13.06 1.19
CA LEU A 207 2.11 13.41 2.62
C LEU A 207 2.13 14.93 2.85
N LYS A 208 2.85 15.68 2.01
CA LYS A 208 2.83 17.16 2.04
C LYS A 208 1.42 17.70 1.81
N ASN A 209 0.67 17.11 0.88
CA ASN A 209 -0.69 17.55 0.56
C ASN A 209 -1.72 17.16 1.62
N SER A 210 -1.49 16.08 2.38
CA SER A 210 -2.39 15.60 3.43
C SER A 210 -2.17 16.19 4.81
N ARG A 211 -1.12 17.03 4.96
CA ARG A 211 -0.70 17.63 6.24
C ARG A 211 -0.49 19.14 6.11
N LYS A 212 -1.57 19.89 5.85
CA LYS A 212 -1.50 21.31 5.46
C LYS A 212 -1.55 22.28 6.65
N SER A 213 -2.35 21.98 7.66
CA SER A 213 -2.45 22.77 8.91
C SER A 213 -1.31 22.46 9.88
N GLU A 214 -1.02 23.39 10.79
CA GLU A 214 0.03 23.18 11.82
C GLU A 214 -0.29 21.97 12.72
N GLU A 215 -1.57 21.74 13.04
CA GLU A 215 -1.99 20.56 13.78
C GLU A 215 -1.64 19.28 13.00
N GLU A 216 -2.02 19.18 11.72
CA GLU A 216 -1.71 18.02 10.89
C GLU A 216 -0.21 17.78 10.73
N LYS A 217 0.59 18.85 10.64
CA LYS A 217 2.05 18.78 10.51
C LYS A 217 2.74 18.24 11.75
N GLU A 218 2.12 18.38 12.92
CA GLU A 218 2.68 17.97 14.22
C GLU A 218 2.09 16.64 14.74
N ARG A 219 1.08 16.07 14.06
CA ARG A 219 0.56 14.72 14.37
C ARG A 219 1.66 13.66 14.26
N ALA A 220 1.65 12.66 15.13
CA ALA A 220 2.56 11.53 14.99
C ALA A 220 2.34 10.83 13.64
N LEU A 221 3.44 10.42 13.00
CA LEU A 221 3.43 9.68 11.75
C LEU A 221 4.10 8.33 11.98
N ILE A 222 3.40 7.26 11.62
CA ILE A 222 3.91 5.90 11.69
C ILE A 222 3.81 5.27 10.31
N PHE A 223 4.91 4.70 9.84
CA PHE A 223 4.94 3.99 8.56
C PHE A 223 4.85 2.48 8.75
N VAL A 224 4.15 1.81 7.83
CA VAL A 224 4.10 0.35 7.75
C VAL A 224 4.50 -0.07 6.34
N GLY A 225 5.72 -0.55 6.17
CA GLY A 225 6.27 -0.95 4.87
C GLY A 225 6.29 -2.46 4.70
N HIS A 226 5.82 -2.95 3.57
CA HIS A 226 5.99 -4.35 3.17
C HIS A 226 6.86 -4.44 1.93
N HIS A 227 7.91 -5.27 1.96
CA HIS A 227 8.79 -5.53 0.82
C HIS A 227 9.31 -4.21 0.20
N LEU A 228 9.15 -3.99 -1.11
CA LEU A 228 9.52 -2.72 -1.78
C LEU A 228 8.93 -1.48 -1.10
N GLY A 229 7.75 -1.56 -0.49
CA GLY A 229 7.12 -0.44 0.21
C GLY A 229 7.99 0.11 1.35
N GLY A 230 8.75 -0.76 2.04
CA GLY A 230 9.70 -0.33 3.05
C GLY A 230 10.91 0.44 2.49
N ILE A 231 11.37 0.08 1.29
CA ILE A 231 12.43 0.83 0.58
C ILE A 231 11.91 2.20 0.14
N ILE A 232 10.66 2.27 -0.36
CA ILE A 232 10.00 3.55 -0.69
C ILE A 232 9.94 4.45 0.55
N ILE A 233 9.51 3.93 1.70
CA ILE A 233 9.48 4.68 2.97
C ILE A 233 10.88 5.18 3.36
N SER A 234 11.90 4.32 3.19
CA SER A 234 13.29 4.70 3.48
C SER A 234 13.75 5.88 2.62
N GLN A 235 13.45 5.84 1.31
CA GLN A 235 13.76 6.94 0.39
C GLN A 235 12.95 8.21 0.64
N VAL A 236 11.70 8.11 1.09
CA VAL A 236 10.90 9.27 1.52
C VAL A 236 11.60 10.03 2.64
N ALA A 237 12.15 9.31 3.63
CA ALA A 237 12.90 9.94 4.72
C ALA A 237 14.15 10.69 4.22
N SER A 238 14.94 10.05 3.34
CA SER A 238 16.11 10.67 2.72
C SER A 238 15.74 11.93 1.91
N GLN A 239 14.71 11.85 1.07
CA GLN A 239 14.24 12.98 0.26
C GLN A 239 13.67 14.11 1.12
N ALA A 240 12.91 13.78 2.17
CA ALA A 240 12.36 14.76 3.10
C ALA A 240 13.48 15.53 3.83
N LEU A 241 14.54 14.83 4.26
CA LEU A 241 15.68 15.46 4.92
C LEU A 241 16.42 16.43 4.00
N VAL A 242 16.67 16.04 2.74
CA VAL A 242 17.32 16.92 1.75
C VAL A 242 16.50 18.20 1.57
N ARG A 243 15.20 18.08 1.33
CA ARG A 243 14.33 19.26 1.14
C ARG A 243 14.14 20.10 2.40
N ALA A 244 14.19 19.48 3.58
CA ALA A 244 14.16 20.21 4.84
C ALA A 244 15.39 21.13 5.00
N LYS A 245 16.57 20.67 4.55
CA LYS A 245 17.80 21.49 4.53
C LYS A 245 17.73 22.62 3.52
N GLU A 246 16.97 22.46 2.44
CA GLU A 246 16.68 23.49 1.44
C GLU A 246 15.59 24.50 1.88
N SER A 247 15.28 24.55 3.19
CA SER A 247 14.33 25.49 3.82
C SER A 247 12.84 25.24 3.54
N GLU A 248 12.44 24.07 3.04
CA GLU A 248 11.03 23.69 2.97
C GLU A 248 10.53 23.15 4.34
N LYS A 249 10.07 24.07 5.21
CA LYS A 249 9.61 23.79 6.59
C LYS A 249 8.66 22.59 6.73
N ILE A 250 7.83 22.34 5.71
CA ILE A 250 6.87 21.22 5.67
C ILE A 250 7.55 19.85 5.69
N TYR A 251 8.69 19.67 5.02
CA TYR A 251 9.40 18.40 5.01
C TYR A 251 10.20 18.18 6.31
N GLY A 252 10.59 19.28 6.95
CA GLY A 252 11.12 19.23 8.32
C GLY A 252 10.11 18.63 9.30
N SER A 253 8.80 18.88 9.16
CA SER A 253 7.81 18.28 10.07
C SER A 253 7.65 16.76 9.86
N LEU A 254 7.80 16.26 8.63
CA LEU A 254 7.83 14.81 8.38
C LEU A 254 8.99 14.14 9.11
N PHE A 255 10.17 14.76 9.10
CA PHE A 255 11.32 14.31 9.89
C PHE A 255 10.99 14.23 11.37
N ARG A 256 10.47 15.32 11.95
CA ARG A 256 10.23 15.41 13.40
C ARG A 256 9.10 14.51 13.90
N CYS A 257 8.10 14.31 13.07
CA CYS A 257 6.87 13.67 13.49
C CYS A 257 6.81 12.18 13.16
N THR A 258 7.77 11.66 12.39
CA THR A 258 7.90 10.21 12.22
C THR A 258 8.33 9.61 13.56
N ARG A 259 7.49 8.78 14.17
CA ARG A 259 7.72 8.20 15.51
C ARG A 259 8.22 6.77 15.43
N ALA A 260 7.63 6.00 14.52
CA ALA A 260 7.98 4.61 14.31
C ALA A 260 7.86 4.23 12.83
N THR A 261 8.64 3.24 12.43
CA THR A 261 8.50 2.55 11.15
C THR A 261 8.52 1.05 11.37
N ILE A 262 7.47 0.38 10.88
CA ILE A 262 7.30 -1.06 10.97
C ILE A 262 7.57 -1.66 9.59
N PHE A 263 8.57 -2.52 9.46
CA PHE A 263 8.93 -3.21 8.22
C PHE A 263 8.53 -4.68 8.25
N PHE A 264 8.01 -5.17 7.13
CA PHE A 264 7.74 -6.59 6.87
C PHE A 264 8.54 -7.03 5.66
N GLY A 265 9.50 -7.94 5.85
CA GLY A 265 10.26 -8.56 4.76
C GLY A 265 10.84 -7.53 3.79
N THR A 266 11.34 -6.40 4.29
CA THR A 266 11.84 -5.31 3.44
C THR A 266 13.27 -5.63 3.02
N PRO A 267 13.59 -5.74 1.72
CA PRO A 267 14.90 -6.19 1.25
C PRO A 267 15.92 -5.04 1.27
N HIS A 268 16.32 -4.58 2.45
CA HIS A 268 17.22 -3.43 2.62
C HIS A 268 18.61 -3.64 1.98
N ARG A 269 19.04 -4.89 1.80
CA ARG A 269 20.29 -5.29 1.11
C ARG A 269 20.04 -5.99 -0.22
N GLY A 270 18.81 -5.92 -0.73
CA GLY A 270 18.36 -6.56 -1.95
C GLY A 270 17.85 -7.99 -1.76
N LEU A 271 17.41 -8.59 -2.86
CA LEU A 271 16.95 -9.97 -2.95
C LEU A 271 17.42 -10.62 -4.27
N SER A 272 17.22 -11.94 -4.40
CA SER A 272 17.31 -12.61 -5.70
C SER A 272 16.12 -12.20 -6.55
N VAL A 273 16.39 -11.74 -7.78
CA VAL A 273 15.38 -11.24 -8.71
C VAL A 273 15.30 -12.05 -10.00
N ASP A 274 16.07 -13.13 -10.10
CA ASP A 274 16.25 -13.88 -11.35
C ASP A 274 14.92 -14.44 -11.87
N ASP A 275 14.13 -15.04 -10.98
CA ASP A 275 12.80 -15.60 -11.33
C ASP A 275 11.77 -14.51 -11.68
N ILE A 276 11.93 -13.30 -11.12
CA ILE A 276 11.12 -12.13 -11.46
C ILE A 276 11.52 -11.59 -12.84
N LEU A 277 12.82 -11.50 -13.14
CA LEU A 277 13.34 -11.06 -14.43
C LEU A 277 12.93 -12.04 -15.54
N ASP A 278 13.05 -13.34 -15.29
CA ASP A 278 12.58 -14.39 -16.21
C ASP A 278 11.08 -14.25 -16.50
N MET A 279 10.28 -13.91 -15.49
CA MET A 279 8.84 -13.73 -15.63
C MET A 279 8.48 -12.52 -16.50
N ILE A 280 9.12 -11.37 -16.28
CA ILE A 280 8.77 -10.13 -17.00
C ILE A 280 9.41 -10.05 -18.39
N GLY A 281 10.51 -10.77 -18.61
CA GLY A 281 11.27 -10.76 -19.85
C GLY A 281 12.07 -9.46 -20.08
N ASP A 282 13.10 -9.57 -20.92
CA ASP A 282 14.09 -8.50 -21.16
C ASP A 282 13.49 -7.22 -21.79
N HIS A 283 12.34 -7.32 -22.44
CA HIS A 283 11.66 -6.18 -23.08
C HIS A 283 10.73 -5.41 -22.14
N SER A 284 10.59 -5.86 -20.88
CA SER A 284 9.71 -5.19 -19.93
C SER A 284 10.26 -3.82 -19.52
N SER A 285 9.37 -2.83 -19.45
CA SER A 285 9.67 -1.51 -18.88
C SER A 285 10.09 -1.58 -17.40
N ARG A 286 9.88 -2.73 -16.74
CA ARG A 286 10.16 -2.96 -15.32
C ARG A 286 11.53 -3.55 -15.02
N VAL A 287 12.31 -3.94 -16.03
CA VAL A 287 13.63 -4.58 -15.83
C VAL A 287 14.52 -3.75 -14.91
N GLU A 288 14.60 -2.43 -15.13
CA GLU A 288 15.45 -1.54 -14.34
C GLU A 288 14.97 -1.37 -12.90
N LEU A 289 13.65 -1.33 -12.69
CA LEU A 289 13.07 -1.31 -11.35
C LEU A 289 13.42 -2.60 -10.60
N VAL A 290 13.27 -3.75 -11.24
CA VAL A 290 13.57 -5.05 -10.64
C VAL A 290 15.07 -5.22 -10.36
N LYS A 291 15.95 -4.86 -11.31
CA LYS A 291 17.40 -4.89 -11.12
C LYS A 291 17.86 -4.00 -9.96
N SER A 292 17.20 -2.86 -9.73
CA SER A 292 17.51 -2.00 -8.57
C SER A 292 17.27 -2.66 -7.21
N LEU A 293 16.51 -3.78 -7.17
CA LEU A 293 16.27 -4.56 -5.97
C LEU A 293 17.24 -5.73 -5.78
N GLN A 294 18.16 -5.95 -6.72
CA GLN A 294 19.08 -7.07 -6.69
C GLN A 294 20.09 -6.94 -5.54
N THR A 295 20.41 -8.07 -4.90
CA THR A 295 21.53 -8.15 -3.95
C THR A 295 22.80 -7.56 -4.56
N GLY A 296 23.46 -6.67 -3.82
CA GLY A 296 24.66 -5.98 -4.28
C GLY A 296 24.41 -4.64 -4.98
N SER A 297 23.15 -4.18 -5.09
CA SER A 297 22.84 -2.82 -5.57
C SER A 297 23.52 -1.76 -4.69
N GLN A 298 24.28 -0.89 -5.36
CA GLN A 298 24.96 0.24 -4.70
C GLN A 298 23.96 1.33 -4.28
N GLU A 299 22.89 1.49 -5.03
CA GLU A 299 21.81 2.43 -4.76
C GLU A 299 21.09 2.04 -3.46
N LEU A 300 20.75 0.76 -3.29
CA LEU A 300 20.16 0.26 -2.05
C LEU A 300 21.12 0.38 -0.86
N ALA A 301 22.39 0.03 -1.03
CA ALA A 301 23.38 0.15 0.03
C ALA A 301 23.57 1.62 0.48
N ALA A 302 23.59 2.55 -0.47
CA ALA A 302 23.66 3.98 -0.18
C ALA A 302 22.39 4.48 0.53
N GLU A 303 21.22 3.99 0.12
CA GLU A 303 19.95 4.35 0.74
C GLU A 303 19.83 3.82 2.17
N LEU A 304 20.18 2.55 2.39
CA LEU A 304 20.20 1.95 3.72
C LEU A 304 21.09 2.77 4.66
N ARG A 305 22.26 3.21 4.21
CA ARG A 305 23.15 4.07 5.02
C ARG A 305 22.49 5.40 5.38
N ARG A 306 21.88 6.09 4.40
CA ARG A 306 21.19 7.37 4.64
C ARG A 306 20.03 7.20 5.61
N PHE A 307 19.22 6.15 5.42
CA PHE A 307 18.08 5.88 6.27
C PHE A 307 18.49 5.54 7.71
N LYS A 308 19.54 4.75 7.92
CA LYS A 308 20.07 4.48 9.27
C LYS A 308 20.50 5.76 10.00
N ASN A 309 21.16 6.69 9.30
CA ASN A 309 21.53 7.97 9.89
C ASN A 309 20.29 8.79 10.25
N TYR A 310 19.30 8.86 9.35
CA TYR A 310 18.03 9.54 9.60
C TYR A 310 17.30 8.95 10.82
N VAL A 311 17.22 7.62 10.94
CA VAL A 311 16.61 6.94 12.08
C VAL A 311 17.30 7.31 13.39
N ALA A 312 18.63 7.34 13.40
CA ALA A 312 19.42 7.73 14.57
C ALA A 312 19.18 9.19 14.98
N ASP A 313 19.23 10.11 14.01
CA ASP A 313 19.06 11.55 14.26
C ASP A 313 17.63 11.90 14.70
N ALA A 314 16.63 11.28 14.07
CA ALA A 314 15.21 11.50 14.36
C ALA A 314 14.70 10.69 15.56
N LYS A 315 15.51 9.75 16.09
CA LYS A 315 15.15 8.82 17.17
C LYS A 315 13.87 8.03 16.86
N ILE A 316 13.79 7.50 15.64
CA ILE A 316 12.64 6.71 15.19
C ILE A 316 12.77 5.29 15.73
N LYS A 317 11.70 4.75 16.32
CA LYS A 317 11.65 3.32 16.66
C LYS A 317 11.45 2.50 15.38
N ILE A 318 12.34 1.55 15.15
CA ILE A 318 12.22 0.57 14.07
C ILE A 318 11.71 -0.74 14.64
N VAL A 319 10.77 -1.35 13.93
CA VAL A 319 10.30 -2.71 14.20
C VAL A 319 10.37 -3.50 12.91
N SER A 320 11.24 -4.50 12.86
CA SER A 320 11.52 -5.28 11.65
C SER A 320 11.03 -6.71 11.82
N PHE A 321 10.10 -7.10 10.96
CA PHE A 321 9.55 -8.45 10.86
C PHE A 321 10.23 -9.22 9.73
N LYS A 322 10.88 -10.34 10.06
CA LYS A 322 11.45 -11.28 9.08
C LYS A 322 10.52 -12.49 8.85
N GLU A 323 10.57 -13.03 7.64
CA GLU A 323 9.86 -14.28 7.30
C GLU A 323 10.49 -15.47 8.03
N SER A 324 9.67 -16.47 8.38
CA SER A 324 10.16 -17.74 8.96
C SER A 324 9.81 -18.96 8.11
N GLU A 325 9.14 -18.77 6.98
CA GLU A 325 8.82 -19.83 6.02
C GLU A 325 9.35 -19.45 4.64
N GLN A 326 9.77 -20.45 3.88
CA GLN A 326 10.27 -20.24 2.51
C GLN A 326 9.12 -19.89 1.57
N SER A 327 9.40 -18.98 0.64
CA SER A 327 8.56 -18.75 -0.53
C SER A 327 8.85 -19.82 -1.60
N LEU A 328 7.96 -19.96 -2.57
CA LEU A 328 8.25 -20.74 -3.79
C LEU A 328 8.66 -19.81 -4.92
N LYS A 329 9.68 -20.20 -5.70
CA LYS A 329 10.13 -19.45 -6.89
C LYS A 329 9.02 -19.37 -7.94
N LEU A 330 9.05 -18.31 -8.74
CA LEU A 330 8.22 -18.19 -9.93
C LEU A 330 8.64 -19.23 -10.96
N LYS A 331 7.65 -19.93 -11.51
CA LYS A 331 7.82 -20.93 -12.56
C LYS A 331 6.67 -20.83 -13.56
N LYS A 332 7.01 -20.91 -14.85
CA LYS A 332 6.03 -20.97 -15.94
C LYS A 332 5.46 -22.38 -16.01
N GLY A 333 4.15 -22.49 -15.82
CA GLY A 333 3.42 -23.75 -15.94
C GLY A 333 3.25 -24.19 -17.40
N PRO A 334 2.77 -25.44 -17.64
CA PRO A 334 2.49 -25.94 -18.98
C PRO A 334 1.41 -25.14 -19.73
N ASP A 335 0.54 -24.44 -19.01
CA ASP A 335 -0.48 -23.55 -19.57
C ASP A 335 0.06 -22.16 -19.93
N GLY A 336 1.38 -21.97 -19.86
CA GLY A 336 2.05 -20.71 -20.14
C GLY A 336 1.96 -19.68 -19.02
N LYS A 337 1.31 -19.98 -17.88
CA LYS A 337 1.13 -19.01 -16.79
C LYS A 337 2.21 -19.11 -15.74
N TRP A 338 2.65 -17.96 -15.26
CA TRP A 338 3.57 -17.86 -14.13
C TRP A 338 2.85 -18.07 -12.80
N SER A 339 3.45 -18.87 -11.93
CA SER A 339 2.96 -19.09 -10.56
C SER A 339 4.12 -19.37 -9.61
N ARG A 340 3.92 -19.14 -8.31
CA ARG A 340 4.86 -19.56 -7.27
C ARG A 340 4.75 -21.08 -7.04
N SER A 341 5.35 -21.86 -7.94
CA SER A 341 5.32 -23.33 -7.96
C SER A 341 6.69 -23.95 -8.24
N GLY A 342 7.74 -23.13 -8.27
CA GLY A 342 9.13 -23.58 -8.33
C GLY A 342 9.67 -24.04 -6.98
N ASP A 343 10.99 -24.19 -6.92
CA ASP A 343 11.65 -24.68 -5.71
C ASP A 343 11.51 -23.69 -4.54
N PRO A 344 11.48 -24.19 -3.29
CA PRO A 344 11.52 -23.36 -2.10
C PRO A 344 12.80 -22.50 -2.05
N TYR A 345 12.65 -21.26 -1.62
CA TYR A 345 13.75 -20.33 -1.38
C TYR A 345 13.36 -19.29 -0.34
N THR A 346 14.36 -18.66 0.29
CA THR A 346 14.14 -17.48 1.12
C THR A 346 13.97 -16.28 0.19
N ALA A 347 12.81 -15.64 0.21
CA ALA A 347 12.54 -14.51 -0.67
C ALA A 347 13.32 -13.27 -0.23
N VAL A 348 13.43 -13.06 1.08
CA VAL A 348 14.23 -11.99 1.67
C VAL A 348 15.02 -12.55 2.84
N GLU A 349 16.32 -12.70 2.64
CA GLU A 349 17.23 -13.17 3.69
C GLU A 349 17.13 -12.31 4.95
N ALA A 350 17.27 -12.92 6.12
CA ALA A 350 17.14 -12.23 7.40
C ALA A 350 18.07 -11.01 7.50
N GLU A 351 19.30 -11.10 6.98
CA GLU A 351 20.23 -9.97 6.94
C GLU A 351 19.76 -8.82 6.04
N SER A 352 18.98 -9.12 4.99
CA SER A 352 18.37 -8.10 4.14
C SER A 352 17.11 -7.51 4.78
N ALA A 353 16.34 -8.32 5.51
CA ALA A 353 15.10 -7.92 6.18
C ALA A 353 15.29 -6.96 7.38
N LEU A 354 16.50 -6.87 7.93
CA LEU A 354 16.82 -6.08 9.13
C LEU A 354 17.74 -4.90 8.80
N LEU A 355 17.63 -3.78 9.52
CA LEU A 355 18.57 -2.66 9.38
C LEU A 355 19.92 -2.95 10.06
N GLN A 356 19.92 -3.85 11.05
CA GLN A 356 21.05 -4.12 11.95
C GLN A 356 21.45 -2.85 12.71
N LEU A 357 20.47 -2.25 13.37
CA LEU A 357 20.68 -1.19 14.36
C LEU A 357 20.80 -1.79 15.77
N PRO A 358 21.27 -1.01 16.77
CA PRO A 358 21.22 -1.45 18.16
C PRO A 358 19.78 -1.81 18.59
N GLU A 359 19.64 -2.77 19.50
CA GLU A 359 18.33 -3.26 19.99
C GLU A 359 17.45 -2.14 20.59
N THR A 360 18.08 -1.10 21.14
CA THR A 360 17.37 0.09 21.63
C THR A 360 16.65 0.88 20.53
N MET A 361 17.06 0.71 19.27
CA MET A 361 16.50 1.38 18.09
C MET A 361 15.68 0.45 17.20
N GLU A 362 16.11 -0.80 17.02
CA GLU A 362 15.43 -1.78 16.17
C GLU A 362 14.98 -2.99 16.97
N GLU A 363 13.66 -3.17 17.05
CA GLU A 363 13.08 -4.44 17.46
C GLU A 363 13.12 -5.44 16.30
N THR A 364 13.53 -6.68 16.54
CA THR A 364 13.54 -7.74 15.54
C THR A 364 12.58 -8.87 15.92
N LEU A 365 11.60 -9.13 15.05
CA LEU A 365 10.57 -10.15 15.26
C LEU A 365 10.49 -11.11 14.06
N SER A 366 10.09 -12.35 14.30
CA SER A 366 9.81 -13.33 13.25
C SER A 366 8.31 -13.48 13.03
N VAL A 367 7.88 -13.68 11.79
CA VAL A 367 6.48 -13.96 11.44
C VAL A 367 6.36 -15.36 10.86
N ALA A 368 5.45 -16.15 11.43
CA ALA A 368 5.03 -17.42 10.85
C ALA A 368 4.32 -17.17 9.50
N GLY A 369 5.05 -17.36 8.42
CA GLY A 369 4.60 -17.15 7.05
C GLY A 369 5.74 -16.76 6.12
N ASP A 370 5.45 -16.84 4.82
CA ASP A 370 6.34 -16.38 3.75
C ASP A 370 6.19 -14.87 3.50
N ASN A 371 7.08 -14.27 2.69
CA ASN A 371 7.02 -12.87 2.30
C ASN A 371 5.67 -12.43 1.70
N SER A 372 4.85 -13.35 1.19
CA SER A 372 3.55 -13.04 0.57
C SER A 372 2.37 -13.08 1.55
N THR A 373 2.52 -13.76 2.68
CA THR A 373 1.48 -14.04 3.68
C THR A 373 1.72 -13.36 5.01
N MET A 374 2.95 -12.92 5.31
CA MET A 374 3.34 -12.32 6.59
C MET A 374 2.57 -11.05 7.00
N VAL A 375 1.84 -10.42 6.07
CA VAL A 375 1.03 -9.20 6.29
C VAL A 375 -0.49 -9.45 6.21
N LYS A 376 -0.93 -10.73 6.22
CA LYS A 376 -2.32 -11.14 5.95
C LYS A 376 -3.01 -11.74 7.17
N PHE A 377 -3.18 -10.92 8.21
CA PHE A 377 -3.72 -11.37 9.50
C PHE A 377 -5.20 -11.72 9.44
N LYS A 378 -5.53 -12.97 9.76
CA LYS A 378 -6.91 -13.50 9.69
C LYS A 378 -7.82 -13.01 10.81
N HIS A 379 -7.27 -12.74 12.00
CA HIS A 379 -8.02 -12.39 13.20
C HIS A 379 -7.19 -11.55 14.17
N LYS A 380 -7.84 -10.80 15.06
CA LYS A 380 -7.17 -9.97 16.09
C LYS A 380 -6.28 -10.76 17.06
N ALA A 381 -6.52 -12.06 17.22
CA ALA A 381 -5.67 -12.89 18.07
C ALA A 381 -4.31 -13.26 17.41
N HIS A 382 -4.07 -12.86 16.16
CA HIS A 382 -2.85 -13.21 15.43
C HIS A 382 -1.63 -12.57 16.09
N THR A 383 -0.60 -13.36 16.42
CA THR A 383 0.57 -12.90 17.19
C THR A 383 1.21 -11.67 16.57
N THR A 384 1.50 -11.71 15.27
CA THR A 384 2.08 -10.55 14.55
C THR A 384 1.19 -9.30 14.62
N TYR A 385 -0.13 -9.46 14.56
CA TYR A 385 -1.04 -8.32 14.67
C TYR A 385 -0.98 -7.69 16.07
N LYS A 386 -0.93 -8.51 17.13
CA LYS A 386 -0.78 -8.02 18.51
C LYS A 386 0.52 -7.24 18.69
N ASN A 387 1.63 -7.76 18.19
CA ASN A 387 2.92 -7.07 18.26
C ASN A 387 2.87 -5.73 17.51
N VAL A 388 2.27 -5.71 16.32
CA VAL A 388 2.07 -4.46 15.56
C VAL A 388 1.22 -3.47 16.36
N LEU A 389 0.10 -3.93 16.92
CA LEU A 389 -0.81 -3.09 17.68
C LEU A 389 -0.11 -2.46 18.90
N GLU A 390 0.69 -3.22 19.63
CA GLU A 390 1.48 -2.72 20.77
C GLU A 390 2.36 -1.53 20.38
N TYR A 391 3.13 -1.65 19.28
CA TYR A 391 3.96 -0.53 18.80
C TYR A 391 3.13 0.61 18.21
N LEU A 392 1.99 0.33 17.59
CA LEU A 392 1.09 1.39 17.15
C LEU A 392 0.56 2.18 18.35
N GLU A 393 0.13 1.51 19.42
CA GLU A 393 -0.34 2.13 20.65
C GLU A 393 0.74 2.96 21.33
N GLU A 394 1.95 2.41 21.49
CA GLU A 394 3.08 3.08 22.14
C GLU A 394 3.50 4.38 21.41
N TYR A 395 3.48 4.36 20.07
CA TYR A 395 4.01 5.47 19.26
C TYR A 395 2.94 6.39 18.64
N ALA A 396 1.64 6.11 18.82
CA ALA A 396 0.52 6.93 18.30
C ALA A 396 0.19 8.14 19.19
N HIS A 397 1.22 8.80 19.73
CA HIS A 397 1.09 9.98 20.57
C HIS A 397 1.90 11.16 20.00
N PRO A 398 1.38 12.40 20.11
CA PRO A 398 2.09 13.59 19.63
C PRO A 398 3.51 13.67 20.21
N CYS A 399 4.45 14.17 19.41
CA CYS A 399 5.83 14.37 19.85
C CYS A 399 5.85 15.38 21.01
N PRO A 400 6.42 15.05 22.19
CA PRO A 400 6.74 16.07 23.18
C PRO A 400 7.68 17.07 22.49
N ARG A 401 7.45 18.38 22.64
CA ARG A 401 8.28 19.45 22.06
C ARG A 401 9.74 19.34 22.55
N LEU A 402 10.50 18.42 22.00
CA LEU A 402 11.93 18.31 22.24
C LEU A 402 12.57 19.24 21.22
N GLY A 403 13.14 20.35 21.72
CA GLY A 403 13.90 21.29 20.91
C GLY A 403 14.97 20.52 20.13
N ILE A 404 14.78 20.39 18.83
CA ILE A 404 15.80 19.85 17.95
C ILE A 404 16.94 20.86 17.94
N SER A 405 18.16 20.36 18.20
CA SER A 405 19.35 21.20 18.14
C SER A 405 19.40 21.91 16.77
N PRO A 406 19.54 23.24 16.72
CA PRO A 406 19.69 23.99 15.47
C PRO A 406 20.81 23.47 14.56
N LEU A 407 21.76 22.73 15.12
CA LEU A 407 22.92 22.14 14.44
C LEU A 407 22.58 21.07 13.39
N LEU A 408 21.37 20.49 13.39
CA LEU A 408 20.98 19.48 12.38
C LEU A 408 20.66 20.08 10.99
N PHE A 409 20.43 21.39 10.92
CA PHE A 409 20.08 22.11 9.69
C PHE A 409 21.11 23.17 9.29
N SER A 410 22.26 23.25 9.96
CA SER A 410 23.35 24.10 9.50
C SER A 410 23.98 23.52 8.22
N PRO A 411 24.18 24.32 7.16
CA PRO A 411 25.06 23.94 6.07
C PRO A 411 26.47 23.73 6.63
N ALA A 412 27.14 22.66 6.21
CA ALA A 412 28.57 22.46 6.46
C ALA A 412 29.40 23.45 5.64
#